data_AF-A0A957T1Y3-F1
#
_entry.id   AF-A0A957T1Y3-F1
#
_cell.length_a   1.000
_cell.length_b   1.000
_cell.length_c   1.000
_cell.angle_alpha   90.00
_cell.angle_beta   90.00
_cell.angle_gamma   90.00
#
_symmetry.space_group_name_H-M   'P 1'
#
loop_
_entity.id
_entity.type
_entity.pdbx_description
1 polymer ?
#
loop_
_entity_poly.entity_id
_entity_poly.type
_entity_poly.pdbx_seq_one_letter_code
_entity_poly.pdbx_strand_id
1 'polypeptide(L)'
;DNLFRQGADVLYHELGDVHVSGHGGRDDYRKMLQLVRPQYFIPVHGEYRHLVLHGRLAAENGVDPKNVLVIEDGQTVEFDYFGKDEIKGRLGEKLLMGHVYVDGLGVGDVGNVVLRDRRHLSQDGFVVCVVAVDEVDGEIIYGPEIISRGFVYMRDNEELLNRAREVVERLIKKNTPVQVLENKIRDALSSFTSKEMGRRPMVLPLVIEV
;
A
#
# COMPACT_ATOMS: atom_id res chain seq x y z
N ASP A 1 26.73 8.54 6.68
CA ASP A 1 26.78 9.87 7.35
C ASP A 1 27.00 9.84 8.85
N ASN A 2 26.15 9.21 9.67
CA ASN A 2 26.36 9.23 11.12
C ASN A 2 27.69 8.59 11.55
N LEU A 3 28.12 7.50 10.90
CA LEU A 3 29.44 6.89 11.11
C LEU A 3 30.58 7.88 10.78
N PHE A 4 30.49 8.58 9.65
CA PHE A 4 31.45 9.64 9.30
C PHE A 4 31.46 10.79 10.30
N ARG A 5 30.30 11.23 10.80
CA ARG A 5 30.21 12.27 11.84
C ARG A 5 30.87 11.87 13.16
N GLN A 6 30.96 10.57 13.43
CA GLN A 6 31.66 10.01 14.59
C GLN A 6 33.17 9.81 14.34
N GLY A 7 33.68 10.22 13.17
CA GLY A 7 35.09 10.12 12.81
C GLY A 7 35.51 8.74 12.31
N ALA A 8 34.56 7.87 11.96
CA ALA A 8 34.87 6.56 11.40
C ALA A 8 35.20 6.66 9.90
N ASP A 9 36.21 5.90 9.48
CA ASP A 9 36.49 5.63 8.06
C ASP A 9 35.56 4.50 7.58
N VAL A 10 34.65 4.81 6.66
CA VAL A 10 33.65 3.86 6.17
C VAL A 10 33.97 3.43 4.75
N LEU A 11 34.27 2.15 4.57
CA LEU A 11 34.40 1.51 3.26
C LEU A 11 33.06 0.88 2.86
N TYR A 12 32.55 1.22 1.68
CA TYR A 12 31.31 0.70 1.13
C TYR A 12 31.43 0.50 -0.38
N HIS A 13 30.45 -0.18 -0.99
CA HIS A 13 30.55 -0.77 -2.34
C HIS A 13 30.91 0.20 -3.48
N GLU A 14 30.64 1.51 -3.37
CA GLU A 14 31.05 2.48 -4.40
C GLU A 14 32.54 2.85 -4.31
N LEU A 15 33.15 2.67 -3.14
CA LEU A 15 34.54 3.03 -2.84
C LEU A 15 35.50 1.83 -2.86
N GLY A 16 34.99 0.60 -2.93
CA GLY A 16 35.82 -0.60 -3.02
C GLY A 16 35.04 -1.88 -3.31
N ASP A 17 35.78 -2.91 -3.74
CA ASP A 17 35.25 -4.24 -4.11
C ASP A 17 34.88 -5.09 -2.88
N VAL A 18 34.01 -4.55 -2.03
CA VAL A 18 33.57 -5.20 -0.78
C VAL A 18 32.25 -5.95 -0.93
N HIS A 19 31.58 -5.83 -2.07
CA HIS A 19 30.32 -6.51 -2.36
C HIS A 19 30.20 -6.82 -3.86
N VAL A 20 29.64 -7.98 -4.17
CA VAL A 20 29.20 -8.36 -5.51
C VAL A 20 27.78 -8.92 -5.44
N SER A 21 27.03 -8.78 -6.52
CA SER A 21 25.72 -9.40 -6.66
C SER A 21 25.81 -10.93 -6.54
N GLY A 22 24.87 -11.56 -5.83
CA GLY A 22 24.69 -13.01 -5.85
C GLY A 22 24.03 -13.54 -7.13
N HIS A 23 23.49 -12.64 -7.97
CA HIS A 23 22.90 -12.96 -9.27
C HIS A 23 23.88 -12.63 -10.39
N GLY A 24 23.97 -13.53 -11.39
CA GLY A 24 24.78 -13.32 -12.58
C GLY A 24 24.33 -12.13 -13.43
N GLY A 25 25.25 -11.59 -14.21
CA GLY A 25 24.99 -10.52 -15.16
C GLY A 25 24.41 -11.02 -16.49
N ARG A 26 24.23 -10.09 -17.44
CA ARG A 26 23.71 -10.40 -18.79
C ARG A 26 24.52 -11.49 -19.50
N ASP A 27 25.84 -11.47 -19.35
CA ASP A 27 26.73 -12.40 -20.05
C ASP A 27 26.70 -13.80 -19.42
N ASP A 28 26.51 -13.90 -18.10
CA ASP A 28 26.29 -15.17 -17.41
C ASP A 28 24.97 -15.82 -17.86
N TYR A 29 23.89 -15.04 -17.92
CA TYR A 29 22.61 -15.52 -18.46
C TYR A 29 22.70 -15.90 -19.92
N ARG A 30 23.45 -15.15 -20.74
CA ARG A 30 23.72 -15.51 -22.14
C ARG A 30 24.43 -16.86 -22.20
N LYS A 31 25.46 -17.06 -21.39
CA LYS A 31 26.21 -18.32 -21.36
C LYS A 31 25.32 -19.48 -20.93
N MET A 32 24.48 -19.29 -19.92
CA MET A 32 23.49 -20.27 -19.48
C MET A 32 22.56 -20.67 -20.63
N LEU A 33 21.97 -19.70 -21.34
CA LEU A 33 21.07 -19.96 -22.48
C LEU A 33 21.76 -20.74 -23.60
N GLN A 34 23.02 -20.43 -23.90
CA GLN A 34 23.81 -21.13 -24.92
C GLN A 34 24.17 -22.57 -24.54
N LEU A 35 24.32 -22.84 -23.25
CA LEU A 35 24.60 -24.19 -22.72
C LEU A 35 23.34 -25.04 -22.67
N VAL A 36 22.22 -24.48 -22.19
CA VAL A 36 20.95 -25.20 -22.00
C VAL A 36 20.20 -25.38 -23.32
N ARG A 37 20.24 -24.38 -24.21
CA ARG A 37 19.50 -24.35 -25.49
C ARG A 37 18.02 -24.74 -25.34
N PRO A 38 17.26 -24.01 -24.51
CA PRO A 38 15.91 -24.43 -24.17
C PRO A 38 14.94 -24.27 -25.35
N GLN A 39 13.99 -25.19 -25.49
CA GLN A 39 12.90 -25.07 -26.47
C GLN A 39 11.88 -23.99 -26.06
N TYR A 40 11.62 -23.87 -24.75
CA TYR A 40 10.77 -22.86 -24.12
C TYR A 40 11.52 -22.16 -22.99
N PHE A 41 11.29 -20.86 -22.82
CA PHE A 41 11.93 -20.09 -21.78
C PHE A 41 10.93 -19.26 -20.98
N ILE A 42 10.91 -19.50 -19.67
CA ILE A 42 10.07 -18.77 -18.71
C ILE A 42 11.03 -18.02 -17.77
N PRO A 43 11.22 -16.70 -17.92
CA PRO A 43 12.03 -15.94 -16.99
C PRO A 43 11.34 -15.88 -15.62
N VAL A 44 12.12 -16.07 -14.56
CA VAL A 44 11.67 -16.00 -13.16
C VAL A 44 12.58 -15.11 -12.33
N HIS A 45 12.14 -14.77 -11.12
CA HIS A 45 12.90 -14.02 -10.11
C HIS A 45 13.35 -12.61 -10.56
N GLY A 46 12.39 -11.69 -10.58
CA GLY A 46 12.63 -10.26 -10.77
C GLY A 46 11.34 -9.51 -11.05
N GLU A 47 11.36 -8.18 -10.93
CA GLU A 47 10.25 -7.35 -11.40
C GLU A 47 9.99 -7.56 -12.90
N TYR A 48 8.78 -7.23 -13.36
CA TYR A 48 8.33 -7.47 -14.73
C TYR A 48 9.32 -6.98 -15.80
N ARG A 49 9.96 -5.81 -15.60
CA ARG A 49 11.00 -5.29 -16.51
C ARG A 49 12.19 -6.24 -16.67
N HIS A 50 12.61 -6.90 -15.59
CA HIS A 50 13.70 -7.87 -15.64
C HIS A 50 13.28 -9.11 -16.43
N LEU A 51 12.05 -9.60 -16.20
CA LEU A 51 11.50 -10.75 -16.92
C LEU A 51 11.43 -10.49 -18.43
N VAL A 52 10.94 -9.31 -18.84
CA VAL A 52 10.91 -8.89 -20.24
C VAL A 52 12.31 -8.84 -20.85
N LEU A 53 13.30 -8.25 -20.16
CA LEU A 53 14.67 -8.15 -20.67
C LEU A 53 15.35 -9.52 -20.75
N HIS A 54 15.09 -10.42 -19.80
CA HIS A 54 15.63 -11.78 -19.81
C HIS A 54 14.98 -12.61 -20.93
N GLY A 55 13.67 -12.46 -21.15
CA GLY A 55 12.98 -13.07 -22.28
C GLY A 55 13.52 -12.61 -23.63
N ARG A 56 13.81 -11.31 -23.78
CA ARG A 56 14.48 -10.76 -24.98
C ARG A 56 15.87 -11.36 -25.17
N LEU A 57 16.65 -11.48 -24.10
CA LEU A 57 17.96 -12.13 -24.15
C LEU A 57 17.86 -13.59 -24.58
N ALA A 58 16.85 -14.33 -24.13
CA ALA A 58 16.60 -15.70 -24.58
C ALA A 58 16.30 -15.77 -26.09
N ALA A 59 15.46 -14.86 -26.60
CA ALA A 59 15.17 -14.76 -28.03
C ALA A 59 16.41 -14.42 -28.86
N GLU A 60 17.25 -13.48 -28.39
CA GLU A 60 18.55 -13.16 -29.01
C GLU A 60 19.51 -14.37 -29.06
N ASN A 61 19.32 -15.37 -28.19
CA ASN A 61 20.14 -16.58 -28.11
C ASN A 61 19.47 -17.82 -28.72
N GLY A 62 18.46 -17.62 -29.58
CA GLY A 62 17.93 -18.67 -30.44
C GLY A 62 16.70 -19.40 -29.92
N VAL A 63 16.11 -18.96 -28.79
CA VAL A 63 14.77 -19.41 -28.40
C VAL A 63 13.75 -18.74 -29.32
N ASP A 64 12.81 -19.48 -29.89
CA ASP A 64 11.73 -18.88 -30.68
C ASP A 64 10.97 -17.85 -29.80
N PRO A 65 10.81 -16.59 -30.23
CA PRO A 65 10.07 -15.58 -29.46
C PRO A 65 8.67 -16.04 -29.00
N LYS A 66 8.01 -16.94 -29.75
CA LYS A 66 6.72 -17.53 -29.37
C LYS A 66 6.80 -18.50 -28.21
N ASN A 67 7.99 -19.05 -27.95
CA ASN A 67 8.26 -19.98 -26.86
C ASN A 67 8.86 -19.27 -25.62
N VAL A 68 9.02 -17.94 -25.67
CA VAL A 68 9.40 -17.11 -24.53
C VAL A 68 8.14 -16.65 -23.81
N LEU A 69 7.88 -17.20 -22.63
CA LEU A 69 6.64 -16.97 -21.89
C LEU A 69 6.92 -16.10 -20.66
N VAL A 70 6.67 -14.79 -20.78
CA VAL A 70 6.72 -13.87 -19.64
C VAL A 70 5.36 -13.93 -18.92
N ILE A 71 5.34 -14.54 -17.74
CA ILE A 71 4.13 -14.77 -16.96
C ILE A 71 4.14 -14.00 -15.65
N GLU A 72 2.96 -13.76 -15.10
CA GLU A 72 2.73 -13.18 -13.78
C GLU A 72 2.32 -14.26 -12.79
N ASP A 73 2.46 -13.93 -11.50
CA ASP A 73 1.97 -14.73 -10.39
C ASP A 73 0.50 -15.15 -10.63
N GLY A 74 0.29 -16.47 -10.71
CA GLY A 74 -1.02 -17.11 -10.81
C GLY A 74 -1.35 -17.55 -12.22
N GLN A 75 -0.58 -17.14 -13.22
CA GLN A 75 -0.66 -17.74 -14.55
C GLN A 75 0.08 -19.08 -14.56
N THR A 76 -0.55 -20.10 -15.14
CA THR A 76 0.06 -21.43 -15.28
C THR A 76 0.52 -21.66 -16.72
N VAL A 77 1.51 -22.55 -16.87
CA VAL A 77 1.97 -23.02 -18.18
C VAL A 77 1.87 -24.54 -18.19
N GLU A 78 1.13 -25.07 -19.16
CA GLU A 78 0.94 -26.50 -19.37
C GLU A 78 1.86 -26.98 -20.51
N PHE A 79 2.58 -28.07 -20.27
CA PHE A 79 3.38 -28.75 -21.29
C PHE A 79 2.81 -30.14 -21.54
N ASP A 80 2.51 -30.47 -22.80
CA ASP A 80 1.93 -31.77 -23.17
C ASP A 80 2.51 -32.31 -24.48
N TYR A 81 2.44 -33.64 -24.65
CA TYR A 81 2.85 -34.39 -25.83
C TYR A 81 1.65 -34.57 -26.76
N PHE A 82 1.53 -33.71 -27.77
CA PHE A 82 0.44 -33.83 -28.76
C PHE A 82 0.75 -34.86 -29.85
N GLY A 83 1.00 -36.11 -29.44
CA GLY A 83 1.03 -37.31 -30.30
C GLY A 83 2.09 -37.36 -31.41
N LYS A 84 3.03 -36.41 -31.47
CA LYS A 84 4.06 -36.29 -32.53
C LYS A 84 5.49 -36.16 -31.99
N ASP A 85 5.76 -36.65 -30.77
CA ASP A 85 7.05 -36.51 -30.08
C ASP A 85 7.53 -35.05 -29.89
N GLU A 86 6.61 -34.08 -30.00
CA GLU A 86 6.89 -32.65 -29.83
C GLU A 86 6.17 -32.13 -28.56
N ILE A 87 6.96 -31.59 -27.62
CA ILE A 87 6.43 -30.91 -26.43
C ILE A 87 5.86 -29.55 -26.86
N LYS A 88 4.60 -29.29 -26.51
CA LYS A 88 3.99 -27.97 -26.70
C LYS A 88 3.64 -27.32 -25.37
N GLY A 89 4.11 -26.10 -25.19
CA GLY A 89 3.77 -25.24 -24.06
C GLY A 89 2.60 -24.33 -24.40
N ARG A 90 1.61 -24.22 -23.52
CA ARG A 90 0.52 -23.25 -23.61
C ARG A 90 0.21 -22.63 -22.25
N LEU A 91 -0.41 -21.45 -22.26
CA LEU A 91 -0.98 -20.90 -21.03
C LEU A 91 -2.15 -21.78 -20.59
N GLY A 92 -2.14 -22.18 -19.32
CA GLY A 92 -3.20 -22.96 -18.68
C GLY A 92 -4.20 -22.06 -17.95
N GLU A 93 -4.92 -22.64 -17.00
CA GLU A 93 -5.86 -21.93 -16.13
C GLU A 93 -5.14 -20.92 -15.22
N LYS A 94 -5.76 -19.76 -14.99
CA LYS A 94 -5.26 -18.79 -14.03
C LYS A 94 -5.72 -19.16 -12.62
N LEU A 95 -4.78 -19.34 -11.71
CA LEU A 95 -5.04 -19.59 -10.30
C LEU A 95 -5.28 -18.27 -9.56
N LEU A 96 -6.20 -18.30 -8.61
CA LEU A 96 -6.39 -17.21 -7.67
C LEU A 96 -5.25 -17.23 -6.66
N MET A 97 -4.40 -16.20 -6.70
CA MET A 97 -3.31 -16.02 -5.76
C MET A 97 -3.42 -14.66 -5.07
N GLY A 98 -2.82 -14.55 -3.90
CA GLY A 98 -2.79 -13.33 -3.11
C GLY A 98 -1.64 -13.35 -2.12
N HIS A 99 -1.30 -12.17 -1.61
CA HIS A 99 -0.30 -12.03 -0.57
C HIS A 99 -0.90 -12.30 0.81
N VAL A 100 -0.15 -13.01 1.65
CA VAL A 100 -0.42 -13.13 3.08
C VAL A 100 0.61 -12.27 3.80
N TYR A 101 0.14 -11.24 4.51
CA TYR A 101 1.01 -10.37 5.29
C TYR A 101 1.26 -10.97 6.68
N VAL A 102 2.44 -10.73 7.23
CA VAL A 102 2.84 -11.17 8.57
C VAL A 102 3.26 -9.93 9.35
N ASP A 103 2.65 -9.71 10.51
CA ASP A 103 2.92 -8.58 11.40
C ASP A 103 3.06 -9.07 12.86
N GLY A 104 4.30 -9.09 13.35
CA GLY A 104 4.62 -9.62 14.68
C GLY A 104 4.27 -11.10 14.81
N LEU A 105 3.34 -11.41 15.71
CA LEU A 105 2.82 -12.78 15.92
C LEU A 105 1.62 -13.09 15.01
N GLY A 106 1.07 -12.09 14.34
CA GLY A 106 -0.08 -12.20 13.44
C GLY A 106 0.32 -12.69 12.05
N VAL A 107 -0.39 -13.71 11.56
CA VAL A 107 -0.26 -14.22 10.19
C VAL A 107 -1.60 -14.06 9.49
N GLY A 108 -1.65 -13.20 8.47
CA GLY A 108 -2.86 -12.95 7.67
C GLY A 108 -3.93 -12.11 8.36
N ASP A 109 -3.69 -11.62 9.58
CA ASP A 109 -4.56 -10.72 10.34
C ASP A 109 -4.48 -9.27 9.84
N VAL A 110 -3.36 -8.89 9.23
CA VAL A 110 -3.21 -7.60 8.54
C VAL A 110 -3.67 -7.73 7.09
N GLY A 111 -4.88 -7.23 6.80
CA GLY A 111 -5.41 -7.13 5.44
C GLY A 111 -5.08 -5.80 4.74
N ASN A 112 -5.42 -5.71 3.45
CA ASN A 112 -5.28 -4.48 2.65
C ASN A 112 -5.99 -3.27 3.26
N VAL A 113 -7.10 -3.48 3.99
CA VAL A 113 -7.84 -2.40 4.68
C VAL A 113 -7.00 -1.80 5.80
N VAL A 114 -6.38 -2.63 6.65
CA VAL A 114 -5.52 -2.19 7.75
C VAL A 114 -4.31 -1.42 7.21
N LEU A 115 -3.68 -1.91 6.13
CA LEU A 115 -2.57 -1.21 5.48
C LEU A 115 -2.99 0.14 4.88
N ARG A 116 -4.18 0.21 4.27
CA ARG A 116 -4.75 1.46 3.74
C ARG A 116 -4.99 2.47 4.85
N ASP A 117 -5.55 2.02 5.97
CA ASP A 117 -5.82 2.90 7.11
C ASP A 117 -4.51 3.40 7.74
N ARG A 118 -3.51 2.53 7.92
CA ARG A 118 -2.14 2.92 8.35
C ARG A 118 -1.52 3.96 7.40
N ARG A 119 -1.68 3.78 6.08
CA ARG A 119 -1.20 4.74 5.07
C ARG A 119 -1.87 6.09 5.21
N HIS A 120 -3.20 6.15 5.30
CA HIS A 120 -3.90 7.42 5.52
C HIS A 120 -3.49 8.09 6.83
N LEU A 121 -3.39 7.35 7.93
CA LEU A 121 -2.98 7.87 9.23
C LEU A 121 -1.56 8.44 9.22
N SER A 122 -0.62 7.77 8.55
CA SER A 122 0.78 8.25 8.44
C SER A 122 0.94 9.49 7.56
N GLN A 123 0.07 9.67 6.55
CA GLN A 123 0.14 10.80 5.63
C GLN A 123 -0.61 12.03 6.15
N ASP A 124 -1.83 11.83 6.64
CA ASP A 124 -2.76 12.93 6.95
C ASP A 124 -3.13 13.03 8.43
N GLY A 125 -2.76 12.04 9.25
CA GLY A 125 -3.16 11.98 10.65
C GLY A 125 -4.64 11.72 10.83
N PHE A 126 -5.15 12.00 12.02
CA PHE A 126 -6.56 11.84 12.35
C PHE A 126 -7.11 12.97 13.21
N VAL A 127 -8.43 13.06 13.19
CA VAL A 127 -9.24 13.97 14.00
C VAL A 127 -10.38 13.16 14.61
N VAL A 128 -10.51 13.21 15.93
CA VAL A 128 -11.65 12.65 16.67
C VAL A 128 -12.56 13.80 17.08
N CYS A 129 -13.87 13.65 16.88
CA CYS A 129 -14.86 14.61 17.33
C CYS A 129 -15.83 13.92 18.29
N VAL A 130 -15.81 14.31 19.56
CA VAL A 130 -16.66 13.73 20.61
C VAL A 130 -17.82 14.68 20.90
N VAL A 131 -19.05 14.17 20.86
CA VAL A 131 -20.27 14.89 21.21
C VAL A 131 -21.15 13.98 22.06
N ALA A 132 -21.67 14.48 23.18
CA ALA A 132 -22.74 13.81 23.91
C ALA A 132 -24.06 14.54 23.68
N VAL A 133 -25.11 13.80 23.37
CA VAL A 133 -26.46 14.30 23.12
C VAL A 133 -27.46 13.63 24.06
N ASP A 134 -28.50 14.36 24.45
CA ASP A 134 -29.61 13.83 25.24
C ASP A 134 -30.49 12.92 24.38
N GLU A 135 -30.86 11.75 24.90
CA GLU A 135 -31.71 10.77 24.18
C GLU A 135 -33.12 11.31 23.89
N VAL A 136 -33.64 12.20 24.72
CA VAL A 136 -35.04 12.65 24.72
C VAL A 136 -35.23 13.90 23.86
N ASP A 137 -34.42 14.93 24.03
CA ASP A 137 -34.57 16.21 23.32
C ASP A 137 -33.52 16.46 22.23
N GLY A 138 -32.48 15.63 22.17
CA GLY A 138 -31.39 15.72 21.20
C GLY A 138 -30.51 16.95 21.40
N GLU A 139 -30.51 17.57 22.57
CA GLU A 139 -29.63 18.69 22.93
C GLU A 139 -28.22 18.20 23.27
N ILE A 140 -27.23 19.09 23.12
CA ILE A 140 -25.83 18.76 23.44
C ILE A 140 -25.65 18.81 24.94
N ILE A 141 -25.34 17.66 25.54
CA ILE A 141 -24.94 17.57 26.94
C ILE A 141 -23.46 17.90 27.09
N TYR A 142 -22.63 17.50 26.12
CA TYR A 142 -21.18 17.71 26.14
C TYR A 142 -20.56 17.82 24.75
N GLY A 143 -19.50 18.60 24.62
CA GLY A 143 -18.78 18.81 23.36
C GLY A 143 -19.39 19.93 22.49
N PRO A 144 -18.99 20.05 21.21
CA PRO A 144 -18.05 19.17 20.50
C PRO A 144 -16.60 19.33 20.94
N GLU A 145 -15.98 18.23 21.38
CA GLU A 145 -14.55 18.18 21.65
C GLU A 145 -13.80 17.60 20.45
N ILE A 146 -12.82 18.35 19.94
CA ILE A 146 -12.02 17.94 18.79
C ILE A 146 -10.59 17.63 19.25
N ILE A 147 -10.15 16.40 19.01
CA ILE A 147 -8.82 15.91 19.33
C ILE A 147 -8.09 15.58 18.03
N SER A 148 -6.86 16.07 17.87
CA SER A 148 -6.05 15.80 16.69
C SER A 148 -4.67 15.23 17.01
N ARG A 149 -4.20 14.33 16.15
CA ARG A 149 -2.86 13.74 16.15
C ARG A 149 -2.38 13.52 14.72
N GLY A 150 -1.13 13.87 14.42
CA GLY A 150 -0.52 13.72 13.08
C GLY A 150 -1.06 14.66 11.99
N PHE A 151 -2.19 15.33 12.25
CA PHE A 151 -2.79 16.31 11.35
C PHE A 151 -2.31 17.73 11.68
N VAL A 152 -2.70 18.29 12.83
CA VAL A 152 -2.23 19.59 13.33
C VAL A 152 -1.79 19.51 14.79
N TYR A 153 -0.81 20.32 15.18
CA TYR A 153 -0.42 20.46 16.58
C TYR A 153 -1.39 21.40 17.28
N MET A 154 -2.11 20.88 18.29
CA MET A 154 -3.24 21.59 18.90
C MET A 154 -2.85 22.91 19.57
N ARG A 155 -1.63 23.03 20.11
CA ARG A 155 -1.18 24.26 20.80
C ARG A 155 -1.02 25.45 19.86
N ASP A 156 -0.72 25.20 18.59
CA ASP A 156 -0.44 26.26 17.62
C ASP A 156 -1.66 26.59 16.74
N ASN A 157 -2.75 25.83 16.88
CA ASN A 157 -3.90 25.86 15.96
C ASN A 157 -5.26 25.92 16.70
N GLU A 158 -5.32 26.59 17.85
CA GLU A 158 -6.57 26.73 18.61
C GLU A 158 -7.70 27.39 17.82
N GLU A 159 -7.40 28.42 17.03
CA GLU A 159 -8.39 29.12 16.21
C GLU A 159 -8.99 28.19 15.13
N LEU A 160 -8.18 27.36 14.49
CA LEU A 160 -8.65 26.37 13.52
C LEU A 160 -9.58 25.34 14.19
N LEU A 161 -9.22 24.88 15.39
CA LEU A 161 -10.02 23.94 16.17
C LEU A 161 -11.33 24.58 16.63
N ASN A 162 -11.33 25.84 17.04
CA ASN A 162 -12.55 26.57 17.39
C ASN A 162 -13.50 26.70 16.20
N ARG A 163 -12.99 27.07 15.02
CA ARG A 163 -13.80 27.09 13.78
C ARG A 163 -14.34 25.71 13.41
N ALA A 164 -13.55 24.65 13.62
CA ALA A 164 -14.01 23.28 13.40
C ALA A 164 -15.15 22.90 14.38
N ARG A 165 -15.08 23.32 15.64
CA ARG A 165 -16.16 23.12 16.63
C ARG A 165 -17.44 23.83 16.20
N GLU A 166 -17.34 25.08 15.78
CA GLU A 166 -18.51 25.83 15.28
C GLU A 166 -19.16 25.15 14.07
N VAL A 167 -18.36 24.55 13.18
CA VAL A 167 -18.89 23.77 12.04
C VAL A 167 -19.72 22.60 12.54
N VAL A 168 -19.27 21.89 13.58
CA VAL A 168 -19.99 20.76 14.17
C VAL A 168 -21.26 21.21 14.91
N GLU A 169 -21.18 22.26 15.71
CA GLU A 169 -22.33 22.80 16.47
C GLU A 169 -23.50 23.17 15.54
N ARG A 170 -23.20 23.74 14.37
CA ARG A 170 -24.23 24.11 13.37
C ARG A 170 -24.94 22.90 12.73
N LEU A 171 -24.36 21.71 12.82
CA LEU A 171 -24.93 20.49 12.24
C LEU A 171 -25.88 19.77 13.20
N ILE A 172 -25.70 20.01 14.50
CA ILE A 172 -26.49 19.38 15.55
C ILE A 172 -27.86 20.05 15.57
N LYS A 173 -28.90 19.27 15.31
CA LYS A 173 -30.31 19.69 15.33
C LYS A 173 -31.10 18.70 16.17
N LYS A 174 -32.12 19.20 16.88
CA LYS A 174 -33.03 18.39 17.70
C LYS A 174 -33.54 17.17 16.90
N ASN A 175 -33.61 16.02 17.56
CA ASN A 175 -34.06 14.74 17.01
C ASN A 175 -33.30 14.25 15.77
N THR A 176 -32.02 14.59 15.61
CA THR A 176 -31.20 13.99 14.55
C THR A 176 -30.70 12.61 15.01
N PRO A 177 -30.98 11.52 14.27
CA PRO A 177 -30.48 10.20 14.64
C PRO A 177 -28.95 10.16 14.72
N VAL A 178 -28.38 9.47 15.71
CA VAL A 178 -26.92 9.35 15.95
C VAL A 178 -26.14 9.02 14.69
N GLN A 179 -26.54 7.96 13.97
CA GLN A 179 -25.84 7.53 12.76
C GLN A 179 -25.81 8.61 11.67
N VAL A 180 -26.88 9.41 11.58
CA VAL A 180 -26.96 10.53 10.64
C VAL A 180 -26.07 11.67 11.09
N LEU A 181 -26.02 11.93 12.40
CA LEU A 181 -25.15 12.95 12.99
C LEU A 181 -23.67 12.60 12.80
N GLU A 182 -23.26 11.36 13.07
CA GLU A 182 -21.90 10.87 12.84
C GLU A 182 -21.45 11.10 11.39
N ASN A 183 -22.28 10.69 10.42
CA ASN A 183 -21.98 10.88 9.00
C ASN A 183 -21.85 12.37 8.65
N LYS A 184 -22.76 13.22 9.14
CA LYS A 184 -22.70 14.68 8.92
C LYS A 184 -21.44 15.30 9.51
N ILE A 185 -21.07 14.93 10.74
CA ILE A 185 -19.85 15.42 11.40
C ILE A 185 -18.62 15.02 10.58
N ARG A 186 -18.53 13.74 10.18
CA ARG A 186 -17.43 13.21 9.37
C ARG A 186 -17.27 14.00 8.07
N ASP A 187 -18.35 14.19 7.33
CA ASP A 187 -18.31 14.84 6.02
C ASP A 187 -17.98 16.33 6.14
N ALA A 188 -18.56 17.01 7.14
CA ALA A 188 -18.32 18.43 7.37
C ALA A 188 -16.89 18.72 7.83
N LEU A 189 -16.35 17.95 8.78
CA LEU A 189 -14.97 18.11 9.23
C LEU A 189 -13.97 17.72 8.14
N SER A 190 -14.25 16.68 7.34
CA SER A 190 -13.41 16.30 6.19
C SER A 190 -13.37 17.42 5.14
N SER A 191 -14.52 18.03 4.82
CA SER A 191 -14.61 19.17 3.92
C SER A 191 -13.90 20.42 4.47
N PHE A 192 -14.12 20.73 5.75
CA PHE A 192 -13.48 21.85 6.44
C PHE A 192 -11.94 21.72 6.44
N THR A 193 -11.42 20.58 6.88
CA THR A 193 -9.97 20.31 6.94
C THR A 193 -9.34 20.32 5.54
N SER A 194 -10.02 19.75 4.54
CA SER A 194 -9.57 19.80 3.15
C SER A 194 -9.51 21.23 2.60
N LYS A 195 -10.45 22.09 2.99
CA LYS A 195 -10.51 23.49 2.53
C LYS A 195 -9.48 24.38 3.22
N GLU A 196 -9.31 24.23 4.53
CA GLU A 196 -8.43 25.08 5.33
C GLU A 196 -6.95 24.67 5.19
N MET A 197 -6.67 23.37 5.08
CA MET A 197 -5.29 22.83 5.17
C MET A 197 -4.85 22.02 3.94
N GLY A 198 -5.74 21.79 2.96
CA GLY A 198 -5.43 20.99 1.78
C GLY A 198 -5.19 19.49 2.05
N ARG A 199 -5.47 19.02 3.27
CA ARG A 199 -5.26 17.65 3.74
C ARG A 199 -6.57 17.04 4.22
N ARG A 200 -6.69 15.71 4.13
CA ARG A 200 -7.91 14.97 4.49
C ARG A 200 -7.59 13.95 5.60
N PRO A 201 -7.49 14.37 6.86
CA PRO A 201 -7.26 13.46 7.96
C PRO A 201 -8.41 12.45 8.07
N MET A 202 -8.12 11.29 8.66
CA MET A 202 -9.19 10.36 9.04
C MET A 202 -10.06 11.01 10.14
N VAL A 203 -11.34 11.22 9.87
CA VAL A 203 -12.29 11.80 10.84
C VAL A 203 -13.09 10.68 11.50
N LEU A 204 -13.00 10.61 12.83
CA LEU A 204 -13.71 9.66 13.67
C LEU A 204 -14.71 10.42 14.57
N PRO A 205 -15.99 10.54 14.16
CA PRO A 205 -17.03 11.06 15.03
C PRO A 205 -17.37 10.03 16.11
N LEU A 206 -17.51 10.48 17.36
CA LEU A 206 -18.00 9.69 18.48
C LEU A 206 -19.18 10.45 19.08
N VAL A 207 -20.39 9.98 18.79
CA VAL A 207 -21.63 10.55 19.32
C VAL A 207 -22.16 9.63 20.40
N ILE A 208 -22.35 10.15 21.61
CA ILE A 208 -22.80 9.39 22.79
C ILE A 208 -24.20 9.89 23.15
N GLU A 209 -25.19 8.99 23.19
CA GLU A 209 -26.50 9.28 23.78
C GLU A 209 -26.44 9.08 25.30
N VAL A 210 -26.96 10.04 26.06
CA VAL A 210 -27.00 10.05 27.53
C VAL A 210 -28.41 10.34 28.01
#